data_AF-A0A1B0C3G0-F1
#
_entry.id   AF-A0A1B0C3G0-F1
#
_cell.length_a   1.000
_cell.length_b   1.000
_cell.length_c   1.000
_cell.angle_alpha   90.00
_cell.angle_beta   90.00
_cell.angle_gamma   90.00
#
_symmetry.space_group_name_H-M   'P 1'
#
loop_
_entity.id
_entity.type
_entity.pdbx_description
1 polymer ?
#
loop_
_entity_poly.entity_id
_entity_poly.type
_entity_poly.pdbx_seq_one_letter_code
_entity_poly.pdbx_strand_id
1 'polypeptide(L)'
;MGFSTALQGRAAHEALVVRQDAELRLMEVMKRALQLRVKCDKEYAINLASVAQQGLKIDRADEMQGSLITKSWRSYMDELDHQSKQFKTNAELLEVVCEKLTHLSQDKRKARKTYQEEHTKIAARLNHNK
;
A
#
# COMPACT_ATOMS: atom_id res chain seq x y z
N MET A 1 12.19 -25.30 15.98
CA MET A 1 11.97 -25.84 14.62
C MET A 1 12.18 -24.70 13.63
N GLY A 2 13.13 -24.83 12.70
CA GLY A 2 13.44 -23.79 11.71
C GLY A 2 13.76 -24.40 10.35
N PHE A 3 13.85 -23.59 9.29
CA PHE A 3 14.13 -24.10 7.95
C PHE A 3 15.43 -24.92 7.87
N SER A 4 16.44 -24.59 8.68
CA SER A 4 17.69 -25.36 8.75
C SER A 4 17.52 -26.82 9.18
N THR A 5 16.50 -27.13 9.99
CA THR A 5 16.20 -28.47 10.49
C THR A 5 15.06 -29.15 9.73
N ALA A 6 14.15 -28.38 9.14
CA ALA A 6 12.94 -28.90 8.49
C ALA A 6 13.01 -28.94 6.95
N LEU A 7 13.91 -28.16 6.34
CA LEU A 7 14.03 -28.01 4.89
C LEU A 7 15.47 -28.30 4.47
N GLN A 8 15.79 -29.59 4.34
CA GLN A 8 17.09 -30.07 3.88
C GLN A 8 16.98 -30.72 2.49
N GLY A 9 18.05 -30.61 1.71
CA GLY A 9 18.16 -31.22 0.38
C GLY A 9 17.61 -30.38 -0.78
N ARG A 10 17.72 -30.93 -1.99
CA ARG A 10 17.43 -30.22 -3.25
C ARG A 10 15.98 -29.76 -3.37
N ALA A 11 15.02 -30.64 -3.08
CA ALA A 11 13.60 -30.31 -3.17
C ALA A 11 13.21 -29.15 -2.23
N ALA A 12 13.80 -29.13 -1.03
CA ALA A 12 13.61 -28.05 -0.09
C ALA A 12 14.18 -26.71 -0.58
N HIS A 13 15.37 -26.73 -1.21
CA HIS A 13 15.93 -25.54 -1.87
C HIS A 13 15.03 -25.01 -2.99
N GLU A 14 14.55 -25.88 -3.87
CA GLU A 14 13.65 -25.52 -4.97
C GLU A 14 12.34 -24.91 -4.46
N ALA A 15 11.75 -25.51 -3.43
CA ALA A 15 10.56 -24.97 -2.77
C ALA A 15 10.79 -23.57 -2.19
N LEU A 16 11.95 -23.32 -1.56
CA LEU A 16 12.31 -22.00 -1.03
C LEU A 16 12.47 -20.95 -2.14
N VAL A 17 13.09 -21.32 -3.28
CA VAL A 17 13.22 -20.41 -4.43
C VAL A 17 11.83 -20.04 -4.98
N VAL A 18 10.97 -21.04 -5.21
CA VAL A 18 9.59 -20.81 -5.68
C VAL A 18 8.80 -19.94 -4.70
N ARG A 19 8.99 -20.14 -3.40
CA ARG A 19 8.35 -19.35 -2.34
C ARG A 19 8.78 -17.88 -2.40
N GLN A 20 10.07 -17.62 -2.60
CA GLN A 20 10.62 -16.26 -2.74
C GLN A 20 10.06 -15.57 -3.99
N ASP A 21 9.89 -16.30 -5.10
CA ASP A 21 9.25 -15.78 -6.33
C ASP A 21 7.77 -15.45 -6.12
N ALA A 22 7.04 -16.30 -5.37
CA ALA A 22 5.67 -16.02 -4.99
C ALA A 22 5.54 -14.76 -4.11
N GLU A 23 6.44 -14.58 -3.14
CA GLU A 23 6.50 -13.36 -2.32
C GLU A 23 6.77 -12.10 -3.15
N LEU A 24 7.70 -12.15 -4.11
CA LEU A 24 8.00 -11.01 -4.98
C LEU A 24 6.79 -10.64 -5.83
N ARG A 25 6.06 -11.63 -6.36
CA ARG A 25 4.80 -11.40 -7.08
C ARG A 25 3.72 -10.80 -6.17
N LEU A 26 3.60 -11.29 -4.94
CA LEU A 26 2.66 -10.75 -3.97
C LEU A 26 2.95 -9.28 -3.67
N MET A 27 4.22 -8.92 -3.44
CA MET A 27 4.63 -7.53 -3.20
C MET A 27 4.26 -6.62 -4.39
N GLU A 28 4.44 -7.09 -5.62
CA GLU A 28 4.04 -6.34 -6.83
C GLU A 28 2.52 -6.15 -6.90
N VAL A 29 1.74 -7.19 -6.63
CA VAL A 29 0.26 -7.12 -6.59
C VAL A 29 -0.21 -6.16 -5.50
N MET A 30 0.37 -6.24 -4.30
CA MET A 30 0.07 -5.33 -3.19
C MET A 30 0.37 -3.88 -3.59
N LYS A 31 1.52 -3.61 -4.23
CA LYS A 31 1.86 -2.27 -4.70
C LYS A 31 0.81 -1.72 -5.66
N ARG A 32 0.39 -2.49 -6.66
CA ARG A 32 -0.63 -2.06 -7.63
C ARG A 32 -1.98 -1.79 -6.96
N ALA A 33 -2.38 -2.64 -6.02
CA ALA A 33 -3.63 -2.45 -5.28
C ALA A 33 -3.59 -1.16 -4.44
N LEU A 34 -2.48 -0.88 -3.76
CA LEU A 34 -2.30 0.36 -3.00
C LEU A 34 -2.26 1.59 -3.90
N GLN A 35 -1.59 1.53 -5.06
CA GLN A 35 -1.59 2.62 -6.03
C GLN A 35 -2.99 2.92 -6.59
N LEU A 36 -3.79 1.89 -6.84
CA LEU A 36 -5.19 2.08 -7.22
C LEU A 36 -5.97 2.76 -6.08
N ARG A 37 -5.75 2.33 -4.83
CA ARG A 37 -6.39 2.93 -3.67
C ARG A 37 -6.02 4.41 -3.51
N VAL A 38 -4.75 4.77 -3.65
CA VAL A 38 -4.27 6.16 -3.67
C VAL A 38 -5.03 7.00 -4.69
N LYS A 39 -5.16 6.49 -5.92
CA LYS A 39 -5.89 7.18 -6.99
C LYS A 39 -7.35 7.41 -6.59
N CYS A 40 -8.04 6.36 -6.13
CA CYS A 40 -9.43 6.46 -5.71
C CYS A 40 -9.62 7.43 -4.53
N ASP A 41 -8.75 7.39 -3.52
CA ASP A 41 -8.83 8.27 -2.35
C ASP A 41 -8.59 9.74 -2.74
N LYS A 42 -7.66 10.02 -3.66
CA LYS A 42 -7.43 11.38 -4.20
C LYS A 42 -8.65 11.90 -4.98
N GLU A 43 -9.20 11.08 -5.88
CA GLU A 43 -10.41 11.45 -6.65
C GLU A 43 -11.61 11.66 -5.72
N TYR A 44 -11.78 10.79 -4.73
CA TYR A 44 -12.84 10.92 -3.73
C TYR A 44 -12.70 12.19 -2.89
N ALA A 45 -11.50 12.49 -2.39
CA ALA A 45 -11.23 13.72 -1.65
C ALA A 45 -11.58 14.97 -2.46
N ILE A 46 -11.16 15.05 -3.73
CA ILE A 46 -11.47 16.18 -4.62
C ILE A 46 -12.97 16.36 -4.79
N ASN A 47 -13.70 15.27 -5.06
CA ASN A 47 -15.14 15.31 -5.25
C ASN A 47 -15.87 15.71 -3.95
N LEU A 48 -15.44 15.18 -2.80
CA LEU A 48 -16.02 15.50 -1.50
C LEU A 48 -15.83 16.98 -1.13
N ALA A 49 -14.63 17.53 -1.38
CA ALA A 49 -14.36 18.96 -1.19
C ALA A 49 -15.24 19.83 -2.11
N SER A 50 -15.43 19.42 -3.37
CA SER A 50 -16.32 20.13 -4.30
C SER A 50 -17.77 20.16 -3.80
N VAL A 51 -18.27 19.03 -3.29
CA VAL A 51 -19.62 18.95 -2.68
C VAL A 51 -19.73 19.87 -1.47
N ALA A 52 -18.76 19.85 -0.57
CA ALA A 52 -18.74 20.74 0.61
C ALA A 52 -18.78 22.22 0.18
N GLN A 53 -17.93 22.62 -0.77
CA GLN A 53 -17.88 23.98 -1.28
C GLN A 53 -19.18 24.41 -1.99
N GLN A 54 -19.83 23.52 -2.72
CA GLN A 54 -21.12 23.80 -3.36
C GLN A 54 -22.23 23.95 -2.32
N GLY A 55 -22.27 23.06 -1.32
CA GLY A 55 -23.26 23.13 -0.25
C GLY A 55 -23.15 24.37 0.62
N LEU A 56 -21.93 24.90 0.84
CA LEU A 56 -21.71 26.18 1.52
C LEU A 56 -22.22 27.40 0.73
N LYS A 57 -22.38 27.29 -0.60
CA LYS A 57 -22.97 28.36 -1.42
C LYS A 57 -24.50 28.43 -1.29
N ILE A 58 -25.16 27.31 -0.98
CA ILE A 58 -26.61 27.21 -0.81
C ILE A 58 -27.10 28.01 0.40
N ASP A 59 -26.24 28.17 1.42
CA ASP A 59 -26.52 28.95 2.64
C ASP A 59 -26.67 30.48 2.40
N ARG A 60 -26.59 30.94 1.15
CA ARG A 60 -26.80 32.35 0.77
C ARG A 60 -28.26 32.69 0.42
N ALA A 61 -29.17 31.74 0.52
CA ALA A 61 -30.61 32.01 0.39
C ALA A 61 -31.13 32.65 1.69
N ASP A 62 -31.48 33.94 1.63
CA ASP A 62 -31.82 34.81 2.78
C ASP A 62 -32.96 34.27 3.68
N GLU A 63 -33.84 33.40 3.17
CA GLU A 63 -35.07 32.99 3.87
C GLU A 63 -34.85 32.17 5.16
N MET A 64 -33.70 31.52 5.32
CA MET A 64 -33.41 30.64 6.47
C MET A 64 -32.24 31.10 7.35
N GLN A 65 -31.74 32.32 7.12
CA GLN A 65 -30.55 32.82 7.79
C GLN A 65 -30.72 32.83 9.32
N GLY A 66 -29.75 32.25 10.04
CA GLY A 66 -29.77 32.14 11.51
C GLY A 66 -30.57 30.97 12.07
N SER A 67 -31.30 30.22 11.23
CA SER A 67 -32.03 29.02 11.64
C SER A 67 -31.09 27.91 12.15
N LEU A 68 -31.62 27.02 12.99
CA LEU A 68 -30.87 25.83 13.44
C LEU A 68 -30.53 24.92 12.25
N ILE A 69 -31.41 24.84 11.25
CA ILE A 69 -31.19 24.05 10.03
C ILE A 69 -29.97 24.56 9.27
N THR A 70 -29.87 25.88 9.06
CA THR A 70 -28.71 26.53 8.45
C THR A 70 -27.42 26.25 9.22
N LYS A 71 -27.43 26.35 10.56
CA LYS A 71 -26.24 26.07 11.38
C LYS A 71 -25.81 24.61 11.28
N SER A 72 -26.75 23.67 11.34
CA SER A 72 -26.48 22.23 11.21
C SER A 72 -25.96 21.89 9.81
N TRP A 73 -26.54 22.48 8.76
CA TRP A 73 -26.08 22.31 7.39
C TRP A 73 -24.64 22.77 7.21
N ARG A 74 -24.31 23.98 7.69
CA ARG A 74 -22.94 24.50 7.65
C ARG A 74 -21.96 23.58 8.37
N SER A 75 -22.31 23.16 9.58
CA SER A 75 -21.49 22.24 10.38
C SER A 75 -21.24 20.91 9.64
N TYR A 76 -22.27 20.39 8.97
CA TYR A 76 -22.14 19.17 8.17
C TYR A 76 -21.24 19.37 6.94
N MET A 77 -21.34 20.50 6.25
CA MET A 77 -20.45 20.83 5.12
C MET A 77 -18.99 21.02 5.56
N ASP A 78 -18.76 21.67 6.71
CA ASP A 78 -17.42 21.83 7.29
C ASP A 78 -16.82 20.46 7.64
N GLU A 79 -17.63 19.54 8.18
CA GLU A 79 -17.19 18.16 8.43
C GLU A 79 -16.86 17.41 7.14
N LEU A 80 -17.65 17.57 6.06
CA LEU A 80 -17.32 16.96 4.76
C LEU A 80 -15.99 17.50 4.20
N ASP A 81 -15.72 18.79 4.33
CA ASP A 81 -14.42 19.38 3.93
C ASP A 81 -13.27 18.84 4.81
N HIS A 82 -13.51 18.65 6.11
CA HIS A 82 -12.54 18.02 7.01
C HIS A 82 -12.24 16.57 6.58
N GLN A 83 -13.27 15.77 6.33
CA GLN A 83 -13.13 14.39 5.86
C GLN A 83 -12.38 14.31 4.52
N SER A 84 -12.64 15.23 3.58
CA SER A 84 -11.88 15.31 2.32
C SER A 84 -10.37 15.44 2.57
N LYS A 85 -9.95 16.30 3.49
CA LYS A 85 -8.54 16.47 3.86
C LYS A 85 -7.95 15.20 4.48
N GLN A 86 -8.74 14.46 5.26
CA GLN A 86 -8.31 13.16 5.79
C GLN A 86 -8.09 12.13 4.68
N PHE A 87 -9.01 12.01 3.71
CA PHE A 87 -8.80 11.12 2.56
C PHE A 87 -7.55 11.47 1.75
N LYS A 88 -7.30 12.77 1.53
CA LYS A 88 -6.08 13.23 0.87
C LYS A 88 -4.82 12.83 1.65
N THR A 89 -4.82 13.05 2.96
CA THR A 89 -3.70 12.68 3.85
C THR A 89 -3.46 11.16 3.84
N ASN A 90 -4.53 10.36 3.88
CA ASN A 90 -4.44 8.90 3.80
C ASN A 90 -3.81 8.45 2.48
N ALA A 91 -4.19 9.08 1.36
CA ALA A 91 -3.59 8.78 0.07
C ALA A 91 -2.08 9.09 0.04
N GLU A 92 -1.65 10.22 0.62
CA GLU A 92 -0.23 10.59 0.74
C GLU A 92 0.55 9.59 1.60
N LEU A 93 -0.02 9.13 2.72
CA LEU A 93 0.59 8.09 3.55
C LEU A 93 0.72 6.75 2.80
N LEU A 94 -0.28 6.39 2.00
CA LEU A 94 -0.23 5.18 1.17
C LEU A 94 0.84 5.26 0.07
N GLU A 95 1.12 6.45 -0.46
CA GLU A 95 2.25 6.65 -1.40
C GLU A 95 3.59 6.32 -0.75
N VAL A 96 3.82 6.78 0.50
CA VAL A 96 5.02 6.44 1.28
C VAL A 96 5.13 4.92 1.51
N VAL A 97 4.00 4.24 1.74
CA VAL A 97 3.99 2.77 1.87
C VAL A 97 4.37 2.10 0.55
N CYS A 98 3.90 2.61 -0.60
CA CYS A 98 4.27 2.09 -1.92
C CYS A 98 5.77 2.25 -2.22
N GLU A 99 6.37 3.36 -1.79
CA GLU A 99 7.81 3.57 -1.87
C GLU A 99 8.56 2.55 -1.00
N LYS A 100 8.17 2.39 0.27
CA LYS A 100 8.76 1.39 1.17
C LYS A 100 8.65 -0.03 0.61
N LEU A 101 7.50 -0.38 0.03
CA LEU A 101 7.28 -1.68 -0.60
C LEU A 101 8.16 -1.89 -1.85
N THR A 102 8.44 -0.81 -2.58
CA THR A 102 9.37 -0.83 -3.72
C THR A 102 10.81 -1.14 -3.25
N HIS A 103 11.28 -0.46 -2.20
CA HIS A 103 12.59 -0.73 -1.60
C HIS A 103 12.68 -2.16 -1.08
N LEU A 104 11.68 -2.60 -0.31
CA LEU A 104 11.63 -3.96 0.22
C LEU A 104 11.66 -5.03 -0.89
N SER A 105 10.97 -4.78 -2.00
CA SER A 105 10.99 -5.68 -3.16
C SER A 105 12.37 -5.76 -3.81
N GLN A 106 13.10 -4.65 -3.88
CA GLN A 106 14.47 -4.61 -4.39
C GLN A 106 15.43 -5.37 -3.47
N ASP A 107 15.36 -5.14 -2.16
CA ASP A 107 16.19 -5.84 -1.18
C ASP A 107 15.92 -7.33 -1.18
N LYS A 108 14.65 -7.74 -1.31
CA LYS A 108 14.28 -9.14 -1.46
C LYS A 108 14.86 -9.79 -2.72
N ARG A 109 14.88 -9.08 -3.86
CA ARG A 109 15.53 -9.56 -5.10
C ARG A 109 17.02 -9.78 -4.90
N LYS A 110 17.70 -8.85 -4.22
CA LYS A 110 19.13 -9.00 -3.88
C LYS A 110 19.35 -10.20 -2.97
N ALA A 111 18.59 -10.31 -1.88
CA ALA A 111 18.69 -11.42 -0.94
C ALA A 111 18.44 -12.79 -1.60
N ARG A 112 17.44 -12.89 -2.48
CA ARG A 112 17.19 -14.10 -3.29
C ARG A 112 18.40 -14.46 -4.16
N LYS A 113 18.98 -13.48 -4.86
CA LYS A 113 20.16 -13.69 -5.70
C LYS A 113 21.33 -14.23 -4.87
N THR A 114 21.65 -13.57 -3.76
CA THR A 114 22.72 -14.00 -2.84
C THR A 114 22.47 -15.41 -2.29
N TYR A 115 21.23 -15.74 -1.92
CA TYR A 115 20.86 -17.08 -1.47
C TYR A 115 21.16 -18.15 -2.54
N GLN A 116 20.78 -17.89 -3.80
CA GLN A 116 21.04 -18.82 -4.91
C GLN A 116 22.53 -18.98 -5.21
N GLU A 117 23.28 -17.88 -5.19
CA GLU A 117 24.74 -17.88 -5.41
C GLU A 117 25.46 -18.69 -4.33
N GLU A 118 25.16 -18.46 -3.05
CA GLU A 118 25.78 -19.20 -1.95
C GLU A 118 25.37 -20.68 -1.95
N HIS A 119 24.10 -21.00 -2.24
CA HIS A 119 23.68 -22.39 -2.39
C HIS A 119 24.46 -23.10 -3.51
N THR A 120 24.61 -22.46 -4.67
CA THR A 120 25.35 -23.00 -5.82
C THR A 120 26.83 -23.23 -5.48
N LYS A 121 27.46 -22.26 -4.79
CA LYS A 121 28.85 -22.34 -4.34
C LYS A 121 29.08 -23.49 -3.36
N ILE A 122 28.16 -23.69 -2.41
CA ILE A 122 28.21 -24.81 -1.45
C ILE A 122 28.04 -26.14 -2.19
N ALA A 123 27.05 -26.25 -3.08
CA ALA A 123 26.81 -27.46 -3.86
C ALA A 123 28.02 -27.83 -4.73
N ALA A 124 28.66 -26.85 -5.38
CA ALA A 124 29.87 -27.06 -6.17
C ALA A 124 31.03 -27.61 -5.32
N ARG A 125 31.28 -27.06 -4.13
CA ARG A 125 32.32 -27.55 -3.20
C ARG A 125 32.05 -28.98 -2.73
N LEU A 126 30.81 -29.30 -2.41
CA LEU A 126 30.44 -30.65 -1.96
C LEU A 126 30.55 -31.69 -3.06
N ASN A 127 30.30 -31.30 -4.32
CA ASN A 127 30.47 -32.18 -5.47
C ASN A 127 31.94 -32.34 -5.88
N HIS A 128 32.79 -31.34 -5.63
CA HIS A 128 34.24 -31.43 -5.88
C HIS A 128 35.00 -32.30 -4.87
N ASN A 129 34.44 -32.50 -3.67
CA ASN A 129 35.05 -33.31 -2.60
C ASN A 129 34.52 -34.75 -2.56
N LYS A 130 33.85 -35.20 -3.63
CA LYS A 130 33.43 -36.59 -3.86
C LYS A 130 34.21 -37.17 -5.02
#